data_AF-Q114J9-F1
#
_entry.id   AF-Q114J9-F1
#
_cell.length_a   1.000
_cell.length_b   1.000
_cell.length_c   1.000
_cell.angle_alpha   90.00
_cell.angle_beta   90.00
_cell.angle_gamma   90.00
#
_symmetry.space_group_name_H-M   'P 1'
#
loop_
_entity.id
_entity.type
_entity.pdbx_description
1 polymer ?
#
loop_
_entity_poly.entity_id
_entity_poly.type
_entity_poly.pdbx_seq_one_letter_code
_entity_poly.pdbx_strand_id
1 'polypeptide(L)' 'MESFRCLGIDHSSVTVIKNSANRYFLNFVVEIQSETLSKNDNSIGINLGLKTFARVGSLIKS' A
#
# COMPACT_ATOMS: atom_id res chain seq x y z
N MET A 1 -14.06 25.42 5.36
CA MET A 1 -13.17 24.33 4.93
C MET A 1 -14.09 23.21 4.51
N GLU A 2 -14.25 23.00 3.20
CA GLU A 2 -15.16 21.99 2.63
C GLU A 2 -14.76 20.61 3.19
N SER A 3 -15.69 19.95 3.85
CA SER A 3 -15.50 18.60 4.37
C SER A 3 -15.47 17.63 3.18
N PHE A 4 -14.30 17.06 2.89
CA PHE A 4 -14.19 15.95 1.94
C PHE A 4 -14.82 14.72 2.58
N ARG A 5 -16.14 14.60 2.43
CA ARG A 5 -16.90 13.44 2.90
C ARG A 5 -16.55 12.25 2.02
N CYS A 6 -15.49 11.53 2.39
CA CYS A 6 -15.20 10.22 1.82
C CYS A 6 -16.41 9.30 2.10
N LEU A 7 -16.69 8.36 1.19
CA LEU A 7 -17.92 7.58 1.06
C LEU A 7 -18.24 6.60 2.24
N GLY A 8 -18.16 7.06 3.49
CA GLY A 8 -18.42 6.27 4.69
C GLY A 8 -17.23 5.47 5.21
N ILE A 9 -16.01 5.76 4.73
CA ILE A 9 -14.77 5.09 5.18
C ILE A 9 -13.87 6.11 5.87
N ASP A 10 -13.46 5.79 7.10
CA ASP A 10 -12.46 6.54 7.85
C ASP A 10 -11.09 6.36 7.20
N HIS A 11 -10.43 7.48 6.90
CA HIS A 11 -9.10 7.51 6.30
C HIS A 11 -8.05 7.64 7.39
N SER A 12 -6.95 6.89 7.26
CA SER A 12 -5.82 6.96 8.18
C SER A 12 -4.93 8.17 7.91
N SER A 13 -4.89 8.65 6.67
CA SER A 13 -4.18 9.88 6.31
C SER A 13 -4.68 10.48 4.99
N VAL A 14 -4.41 11.79 4.81
CA VAL A 14 -4.71 12.53 3.58
C VAL A 14 -3.45 13.24 3.11
N THR A 15 -3.08 13.04 1.85
CA THR A 15 -2.05 13.83 1.18
C THR A 15 -2.70 14.82 0.21
N VAL A 16 -2.34 16.10 0.35
CA VAL A 16 -2.85 17.18 -0.52
C VAL A 16 -1.72 17.68 -1.41
N ILE A 17 -1.94 17.67 -2.72
CA ILE A 17 -0.97 18.14 -3.73
C ILE A 17 -1.61 19.27 -4.53
N LYS A 18 -0.93 20.42 -4.60
CA LYS A 18 -1.33 21.54 -5.46
C LYS A 18 -0.39 21.60 -6.67
N ASN A 19 -0.96 21.67 -7.88
CA ASN A 19 -0.15 21.84 -9.09
C ASN A 19 0.00 23.32 -9.51
N SER A 20 0.87 23.58 -10.48
CA SER A 20 1.12 24.93 -11.02
C SER A 20 -0.09 25.54 -11.73
N ALA A 21 -1.06 24.73 -12.15
CA ALA A 21 -2.34 25.15 -12.73
C ALA A 21 -3.42 25.45 -11.66
N ASN A 22 -3.03 25.59 -10.39
CA ASN A 22 -3.93 25.88 -9.26
C ASN A 22 -5.02 24.82 -9.00
N ARG A 23 -4.77 23.57 -9.42
CA ARG A 23 -5.64 22.42 -9.12
C ARG A 23 -5.11 21.65 -7.91
N TYR A 24 -6.03 21.11 -7.12
CA TYR A 24 -5.72 20.28 -5.95
C TYR A 24 -6.01 18.82 -6.26
N PHE A 25 -5.08 17.94 -5.87
CA PHE A 25 -5.25 16.49 -5.86
C PHE A 25 -5.20 16.01 -4.42
N LEU A 26 -6.15 15.17 -4.04
CA LEU A 26 -6.25 14.61 -2.70
C LEU A 26 -6.11 13.09 -2.81
N ASN A 27 -5.14 12.54 -2.09
CA ASN A 27 -4.95 11.10 -1.95
C ASN A 27 -5.35 10.71 -0.53
N PHE A 28 -6.25 9.74 -0.42
CA PHE A 28 -6.69 9.18 0.86
C PHE A 28 -6.05 7.81 1.03
N VAL A 29 -5.44 7.58 2.19
CA VAL A 29 -5.10 6.22 2.62
C VAL A 29 -6.20 5.78 3.56
N VAL A 30 -6.81 4.63 3.27
CA VAL A 30 -7.81 4.00 4.12
C VAL A 30 -7.29 2.65 4.56
N GLU A 31 -7.51 2.31 5.81
CA GLU A 31 -7.26 0.95 6.30
C GLU A 31 -8.55 0.14 6.16
N ILE A 32 -8.46 -1.04 5.57
CA ILE A 32 -9.58 -1.98 5.46
C ILE A 32 -9.23 -3.24 6.23
N GLN A 33 -10.20 -3.78 6.97
CA GLN A 33 -10.02 -5.05 7.65
C GLN A 33 -9.97 -6.17 6.61
N SER A 34 -8.91 -6.98 6.63
CA SER A 34 -8.83 -8.15 5.76
C SER A 34 -9.81 -9.22 6.26
N GLU A 35 -10.64 -9.75 5.37
CA GLU A 35 -11.47 -10.90 5.68
C GLU A 35 -10.65 -12.18 5.64
N THR A 36 -10.67 -12.93 6.75
CA THR A 36 -10.10 -14.28 6.77
C THR A 36 -11.06 -15.22 6.04
N LEU A 37 -10.64 -15.72 4.89
CA LEU A 37 -11.38 -16.75 4.17
C LEU A 37 -11.36 -18.06 4.96
N SER A 38 -12.44 -18.84 4.86
CA SER A 38 -12.46 -20.19 5.40
C SER A 38 -11.38 -21.04 4.73
N LYS A 39 -10.71 -21.88 5.52
CA LYS A 39 -9.75 -22.83 4.98
C LYS A 39 -10.48 -23.76 4.00
N ASN A 40 -9.95 -23.85 2.80
CA ASN A 40 -10.34 -24.86 1.83
C ASN A 40 -9.10 -25.69 1.45
N ASP A 41 -9.31 -26.79 0.75
CA ASP A 41 -8.23 -27.68 0.31
C ASP A 41 -7.55 -27.19 -0.99
N ASN A 42 -7.90 -26.00 -1.47
CA ASN A 42 -7.29 -25.41 -2.66
C ASN A 42 -5.96 -24.75 -2.27
N SER A 43 -4.95 -24.91 -3.14
CA SER A 43 -3.68 -24.21 -3.00
C SER A 43 -3.42 -23.36 -4.24
N ILE A 44 -2.94 -22.13 -4.03
CA ILE A 44 -2.48 -21.23 -5.08
C ILE A 44 -0.97 -21.04 -4.88
N GLY A 45 -0.17 -21.52 -5.82
CA GLY A 45 1.27 -21.30 -5.81
C GLY A 45 1.62 -19.90 -6.31
N ILE A 46 2.29 -19.09 -5.48
CA ILE A 46 2.84 -17.79 -5.90
C ILE A 46 4.30 -18.01 -6.32
N ASN A 47 4.58 -17.93 -7.62
CA ASN A 47 5.94 -17.96 -8.15
C ASN A 47 6.44 -16.53 -8.38
N LEU A 48 7.46 -16.11 -7.63
CA LEU A 48 8.06 -14.78 -7.76
C LEU A 48 9.10 -14.70 -8.89
N GLY A 49 9.49 -15.82 -9.49
CA GLY A 49 10.51 -15.85 -10.56
C GLY A 49 11.92 -15.44 -10.12
N LEU A 50 12.15 -15.31 -8.80
CA LEU A 50 13.42 -14.83 -8.25
C LEU A 50 14.38 -15.99 -8.03
N LYS A 51 15.58 -15.89 -8.61
CA LYS A 51 16.69 -16.82 -8.31
C LYS A 51 17.37 -16.52 -6.97
N THR A 52 17.32 -15.28 -6.52
CA THR A 52 17.89 -14.85 -5.25
C THR A 52 17.03 -13.72 -4.70
N PHE A 53 16.45 -13.92 -3.51
CA PHE A 53 15.56 -12.96 -2.87
C PHE A 53 16.34 -11.83 -2.17
N ALA A 54 17.43 -12.18 -1.49
CA ALA A 54 18.36 -11.23 -0.92
C ALA A 54 19.74 -11.90 -0.74
N ARG A 55 20.82 -11.13 -0.87
CA ARG A 55 22.17 -11.58 -0.48
C ARG A 55 22.76 -10.55 0.48
N VAL A 56 23.17 -11.01 1.65
CA VAL A 56 23.95 -10.21 2.59
C VAL A 56 25.41 -10.28 2.16
N GLY A 57 26.01 -9.14 1.85
CA GLY A 57 27.44 -8.99 1.60
C GLY A 57 28.13 -8.42 2.83
N SER A 58 29.23 -9.03 3.28
CA SER A 58 30.08 -8.46 4.33
C SER A 58 31.05 -7.46 3.70
N LEU A 59 31.01 -6.20 4.13
CA LEU A 59 32.09 -5.24 3.87
C LEU A 59 33.18 -5.46 4.93
N ILE A 60 34.05 -6.44 4.70
CA ILE A 60 35.36 -6.46 5.37
C ILE A 60 36.27 -5.50 4.62
N LYS A 61 36.43 -4.29 5.17
CA LYS A 61 37.47 -3.34 4.75
C LYS A 61 38.77 -3.81 5.41
N SER A 62 39.75 -4.23 4.61
CA SER A 62 41.14 -4.47 5.05
C SER A 62 41.80 -3.16 5.44
#